data_AF-A0A969ARY7-F1
#
_entry.id   AF-A0A969ARY7-F1
#
_cell.length_a   1.000
_cell.length_b   1.000
_cell.length_c   1.000
_cell.angle_alpha   90.00
_cell.angle_beta   90.00
_cell.angle_gamma   90.00
#
_symmetry.space_group_name_H-M   'P 1'
#
loop_
_entity.id
_entity.type
_entity.pdbx_description
1 polymer ?
#
loop_
_entity_poly.entity_id
_entity_poly.type
_entity_poly.pdbx_seq_one_letter_code
_entity_poly.pdbx_strand_id
1 'polypeptide(L)'
;MGTRIAAEGFTAPEQEAGNPCIASDLFSVGATLLFLLSRRSPFEFYTGPMGTGELDLEKLPKVTPKLAALIQRLLAENASDRPSSALEVKLALTACLDDY
;
A
#
# COMPACT_ATOMS: atom_id res chain seq x y z
N MET A 1 -9.75 25.72 -12.02
CA MET A 1 -10.04 24.57 -11.15
C MET A 1 -9.75 23.31 -11.95
N GLY A 2 -8.70 22.56 -11.58
CA GLY A 2 -8.39 21.29 -12.21
C GLY A 2 -9.13 20.16 -11.50
N THR A 3 -9.68 19.21 -12.25
CA THR A 3 -10.26 17.98 -11.70
C THR A 3 -9.14 17.18 -11.04
N ARG A 4 -9.20 16.99 -9.72
CA ARG A 4 -8.32 16.04 -9.03
C ARG A 4 -8.89 14.65 -9.27
N ILE A 5 -8.21 13.83 -10.07
CA ILE A 5 -8.53 12.41 -10.25
C ILE A 5 -7.67 11.65 -9.25
N ALA A 6 -8.25 11.31 -8.11
CA ALA A 6 -7.64 10.47 -7.10
C ALA A 6 -8.48 9.19 -6.97
N ALA A 7 -7.82 8.03 -6.91
CA ALA A 7 -8.48 6.78 -6.56
C ALA A 7 -8.35 6.63 -5.05
N GLU A 8 -9.42 6.91 -4.30
CA GLU A 8 -9.42 6.89 -2.84
C GLU A 8 -8.86 5.56 -2.30
N GLY A 9 -7.84 5.65 -1.44
CA GLY A 9 -7.12 4.49 -0.87
C GLY A 9 -6.03 3.90 -1.77
N PHE A 10 -5.94 4.26 -3.05
CA PHE A 10 -4.88 3.82 -3.97
C PHE A 10 -3.81 4.89 -4.19
N THR A 11 -4.14 6.17 -3.97
CA THR A 11 -3.16 7.26 -4.07
C THR A 11 -2.34 7.39 -2.79
N ALA A 12 -1.01 7.52 -2.93
CA ALA A 12 -0.12 7.78 -1.82
C ALA A 12 -0.32 9.18 -1.21
N PRO A 13 -0.10 9.39 0.11
CA PRO A 13 -0.27 10.69 0.76
C PRO A 13 0.53 11.82 0.10
N GLU A 14 1.78 11.56 -0.28
CA GLU A 14 2.62 12.56 -0.93
C GLU A 14 2.16 12.90 -2.36
N GLN A 15 1.51 11.96 -3.04
CA GLN A 15 0.90 12.20 -4.36
C GLN A 15 -0.38 13.02 -4.24
N GLU A 16 -1.20 12.79 -3.21
CA GLU A 16 -2.35 13.65 -2.87
C GLU A 16 -1.91 15.09 -2.51
N ALA A 17 -0.72 15.22 -1.93
CA ALA A 17 -0.07 16.50 -1.63
C ALA A 17 0.60 17.16 -2.86
N GLY A 18 0.61 16.50 -4.03
CA GLY A 18 1.20 17.02 -5.27
C GLY A 18 2.70 16.80 -5.43
N ASN A 19 3.30 15.90 -4.64
CA ASN A 19 4.73 15.57 -4.66
C ASN A 19 4.95 14.08 -4.99
N PRO A 20 4.54 13.60 -6.18
CA PRO A 20 4.70 12.20 -6.55
C PRO A 20 6.18 11.81 -6.67
N CYS A 21 6.49 10.58 -6.30
CA CYS A 21 7.82 9.98 -6.43
C CYS A 21 7.72 8.47 -6.73
N ILE A 22 8.84 7.79 -6.94
CA ILE A 22 8.86 6.34 -7.19
C ILE A 22 8.12 5.57 -6.08
N ALA A 23 8.31 5.96 -4.82
CA ALA A 23 7.65 5.32 -3.69
C ALA A 23 6.12 5.52 -3.69
N SER A 24 5.59 6.52 -4.40
CA SER A 24 4.15 6.72 -4.58
C SER A 24 3.54 5.62 -5.44
N ASP A 25 4.20 5.25 -6.53
CA ASP A 25 3.78 4.12 -7.37
C ASP A 25 3.79 2.79 -6.58
N LEU A 26 4.79 2.61 -5.71
CA LEU A 26 4.91 1.41 -4.88
C LEU A 26 3.80 1.32 -3.83
N PHE A 27 3.35 2.45 -3.29
CA PHE A 27 2.16 2.47 -2.44
C PHE A 27 0.92 2.01 -3.21
N SER A 28 0.70 2.51 -4.43
CA SER A 28 -0.43 2.07 -5.26
C SER A 28 -0.37 0.57 -5.61
N VAL A 29 0.82 0.00 -5.73
CA VAL A 29 1.01 -1.47 -5.83
C VAL A 29 0.56 -2.15 -4.54
N GLY A 30 0.98 -1.65 -3.37
CA GLY A 30 0.54 -2.16 -2.06
C GLY A 30 -0.98 -2.13 -1.89
N ALA A 31 -1.61 -1.01 -2.25
CA ALA A 31 -3.06 -0.83 -2.20
C ALA A 31 -3.78 -1.80 -3.17
N THR A 32 -3.21 -2.02 -4.35
CA THR A 32 -3.71 -2.99 -5.33
C THR A 32 -3.63 -4.42 -4.80
N LEU A 33 -2.51 -4.81 -4.19
CA LEU A 33 -2.38 -6.14 -3.56
C LEU A 33 -3.42 -6.32 -2.45
N LEU A 34 -3.60 -5.31 -1.60
CA LEU A 34 -4.59 -5.33 -0.54
C LEU A 34 -6.01 -5.51 -1.09
N PHE A 35 -6.37 -4.77 -2.14
CA PHE A 35 -7.65 -4.91 -2.83
C PHE A 35 -7.83 -6.32 -3.42
N LEU A 36 -6.84 -6.85 -4.13
CA LEU A 36 -6.93 -8.17 -4.77
C LEU A 36 -7.11 -9.30 -3.74
N LEU A 37 -6.42 -9.21 -2.60
CA LEU A 37 -6.45 -10.24 -1.55
C LEU A 37 -7.70 -10.16 -0.68
N SER A 38 -8.29 -8.97 -0.52
CA SER A 38 -9.41 -8.75 0.39
C SER A 38 -10.76 -8.54 -0.30
N ARG A 39 -10.75 -8.15 -1.58
CA ARG A 39 -11.91 -7.65 -2.35
C ARG A 39 -12.60 -6.44 -1.69
N ARG A 40 -11.87 -5.68 -0.87
CA ARG A 40 -12.36 -4.50 -0.16
C ARG A 40 -11.56 -3.28 -0.55
N SER A 41 -12.16 -2.11 -0.47
CA SER A 41 -11.44 -0.88 -0.78
C SER A 41 -10.27 -0.70 0.19
N PRO A 42 -9.04 -0.38 -0.27
CA PRO A 42 -7.89 -0.13 0.61
C PRO A 42 -8.17 0.94 1.67
N PHE A 43 -9.06 1.89 1.36
CA PHE A 43 -9.54 2.91 2.28
C PHE A 43 -10.16 2.36 3.58
N GLU A 44 -10.81 1.19 3.52
CA GLU A 44 -11.46 0.57 4.68
C GLU A 44 -10.47 0.04 5.73
N PHE A 45 -9.18 -0.04 5.36
CA PHE A 45 -8.10 -0.56 6.20
C PHE A 45 -7.39 0.53 6.98
N TYR A 46 -7.84 1.77 6.92
CA TYR A 46 -7.25 2.87 7.69
C TYR A 46 -8.18 3.29 8.82
N THR A 47 -7.59 3.63 9.97
CA THR A 47 -8.33 3.95 11.21
C THR A 47 -8.89 5.38 11.23
N GLY A 48 -8.33 6.27 10.40
CA GLY A 48 -8.68 7.69 10.37
C GLY A 48 -9.97 8.01 9.60
N PRO A 49 -10.59 9.18 9.88
CA PRO A 49 -11.70 9.65 9.09
C PRO A 49 -11.26 9.81 7.64
N MET A 50 -12.11 9.31 6.75
CA MET A 50 -11.83 9.25 5.33
C MET A 50 -10.50 8.55 4.97
N GLY A 51 -10.13 7.49 5.70
CA GLY A 51 -9.03 6.60 5.32
C GLY A 51 -7.63 7.23 5.39
N THR A 52 -7.47 8.32 6.14
CA THR A 52 -6.22 9.09 6.27
C THR A 52 -5.35 8.71 7.47
N GLY A 53 -5.82 7.78 8.30
CA GLY A 53 -5.13 7.39 9.54
C GLY A 53 -4.08 6.30 9.33
N GLU A 54 -3.70 5.64 10.41
CA GLU A 54 -2.77 4.50 10.36
C GLU A 54 -3.45 3.26 9.77
N LEU A 55 -2.63 2.39 9.17
CA LEU A 55 -3.07 1.10 8.66
C LEU A 55 -3.51 0.20 9.82
N ASP A 56 -4.77 -0.23 9.78
CA ASP A 56 -5.40 -1.14 10.72
C ASP A 56 -4.94 -2.58 10.43
N LEU A 57 -3.92 -3.01 11.17
CA LEU A 57 -3.30 -4.33 11.01
C LEU A 57 -4.27 -5.48 11.31
N GLU A 58 -5.29 -5.26 12.14
CA GLU A 58 -6.29 -6.30 12.47
C GLU A 58 -7.23 -6.59 11.30
N LYS A 59 -7.43 -5.61 10.42
CA LYS A 59 -8.26 -5.76 9.22
C LYS A 59 -7.54 -6.43 8.06
N LEU A 60 -6.22 -6.53 8.08
CA LEU A 60 -5.44 -7.09 6.97
C LEU A 60 -5.90 -8.50 6.60
N PRO A 61 -5.87 -8.87 5.31
CA PRO A 61 -6.24 -10.20 4.86
C PRO A 61 -5.34 -11.26 5.53
N LYS A 62 -5.92 -12.43 5.84
CA LYS A 62 -5.18 -13.56 6.39
C LYS A 62 -4.28 -14.17 5.32
N VAL A 63 -3.02 -13.72 5.29
CA VAL A 63 -1.96 -14.19 4.41
C VAL A 63 -0.74 -14.62 5.22
N THR A 64 0.31 -15.13 4.55
CA THR A 64 1.56 -15.47 5.23
C THR A 64 2.19 -14.24 5.89
N PRO A 65 2.91 -14.40 7.03
CA PRO A 65 3.53 -13.27 7.72
C PRO A 65 4.46 -12.44 6.82
N LYS A 66 5.19 -13.07 5.90
CA LYS A 66 6.06 -12.37 4.95
C LYS A 66 5.28 -11.47 4.00
N LEU A 67 4.17 -11.97 3.44
CA LEU A 67 3.35 -11.17 2.53
C LEU A 67 2.65 -10.02 3.27
N ALA A 68 2.17 -10.26 4.48
CA ALA A 68 1.59 -9.21 5.32
C ALA A 68 2.60 -8.10 5.62
N ALA A 69 3.84 -8.45 5.99
CA ALA A 69 4.90 -7.49 6.26
C ALA A 69 5.27 -6.67 5.01
N LEU A 70 5.28 -7.29 3.82
CA LEU A 70 5.51 -6.56 2.57
C LEU A 70 4.39 -5.57 2.26
N ILE A 71 3.11 -5.98 2.41
CA ILE A 71 1.96 -5.09 2.22
C ILE A 71 2.03 -3.91 3.18
N GLN A 72 2.36 -4.15 4.46
CA GLN A 72 2.53 -3.08 5.44
C GLN A 72 3.64 -2.11 5.04
N ARG A 73 4.81 -2.60 4.61
CA ARG A 73 5.91 -1.74 4.13
C ARG A 73 5.53 -0.93 2.90
N LEU A 74 4.78 -1.49 1.95
CA LEU A 74 4.32 -0.75 0.76
C LEU A 74 3.32 0.35 1.13
N LEU A 75 2.50 0.11 2.15
CA LEU A 75 1.46 1.04 2.62
C LEU A 75 1.93 1.97 3.74
N ALA A 76 3.24 2.03 4.01
CA ALA A 76 3.79 2.93 5.02
C ALA A 76 3.50 4.40 4.68
N GLU A 77 3.16 5.18 5.69
CA GLU A 77 2.83 6.61 5.54
C GLU A 77 4.03 7.37 4.96
N ASN A 78 5.21 7.22 5.57
CA ASN A 78 6.43 7.82 5.04
C ASN A 78 6.93 7.06 3.81
N ALA A 79 7.14 7.79 2.72
CA ALA A 79 7.70 7.24 1.48
C ALA A 79 9.08 6.57 1.67
N SER A 80 9.88 7.02 2.64
CA SER A 80 11.20 6.46 2.96
C SER A 80 11.17 5.08 3.62
N ASP A 81 10.03 4.71 4.23
CA ASP A 81 9.86 3.41 4.90
C ASP A 81 9.43 2.31 3.91
N ARG A 82 9.08 2.71 2.68
CA ARG A 82 8.70 1.82 1.58
C ARG A 82 9.95 1.26 0.88
N PRO A 83 9.81 0.14 0.14
CA PRO A 83 10.88 -0.34 -0.73
C PRO A 83 11.37 0.75 -1.68
N SER A 84 12.67 0.74 -1.97
CA SER A 84 13.35 1.78 -2.75
C SER A 84 13.09 1.67 -4.26
N SER A 85 12.63 0.51 -4.74
CA SER A 85 12.42 0.23 -6.15
C SER A 85 11.44 -0.91 -6.40
N ALA A 86 10.87 -0.95 -7.61
CA ALA A 86 10.07 -2.09 -8.08
C ALA A 86 10.85 -3.41 -8.09
N LEU A 87 12.18 -3.37 -8.27
CA LEU A 87 13.02 -4.56 -8.20
C LEU A 87 13.03 -5.16 -6.79
N GLU A 88 13.15 -4.32 -5.76
CA GLU A 88 13.08 -4.74 -4.36
C GLU A 88 11.71 -5.38 -4.05
N VAL A 89 10.62 -4.75 -4.51
CA VAL A 89 9.26 -5.30 -4.36
C VAL A 89 9.11 -6.65 -5.05
N LYS A 90 9.61 -6.79 -6.28
CA LYS A 90 9.57 -8.05 -7.03
C LYS A 90 10.29 -9.17 -6.26
N LEU A 91 11.50 -8.91 -5.77
CA LEU A 91 12.28 -9.87 -5.01
C LEU A 91 11.58 -10.26 -3.69
N ALA A 92 11.02 -9.29 -2.98
CA ALA A 92 10.27 -9.53 -1.76
C ALA A 92 8.99 -10.37 -2.02
N LEU A 93 8.27 -10.09 -3.11
CA LEU A 93 7.12 -10.90 -3.53
C LEU A 93 7.52 -12.33 -3.88
N THR A 94 8.63 -12.53 -4.61
CA THR A 94 9.14 -13.87 -4.92
C THR A 94 9.47 -14.64 -3.64
N ALA A 95 10.12 -14.01 -2.67
CA ALA A 95 10.46 -14.64 -1.38
C ALA A 95 9.24 -15.01 -0.51
N CYS A 96 8.05 -14.49 -0.84
CA CYS A 96 6.80 -14.90 -0.19
C CYS A 96 6.24 -16.22 -0.74
N LEU A 97 6.70 -16.67 -1.91
CA LEU A 97 6.28 -17.94 -2.52
C LEU A 97 7.04 -19.14 -1.98
N ASP A 98 8.24 -18.92 -1.43
CA ASP A 98 9.08 -19.98 -0.84
C ASP A 98 8.51 -20.55 0.48
N ASP A 99 7.40 -19.98 0.98
CA ASP A 99 6.69 -20.43 2.19
C ASP A 99 5.55 -21.43 1.90
N TYR A 100 5.39 -21.87 0.64
CA TYR A 100 4.44 -22.89 0.19
C TYR A 100 5.14 -24.17 -0.26
#